data_AF-A0A6I9Q2H4-F1
#
_entry.id   AF-A0A6I9Q2H4-F1
#
_cell.length_a   1.000
_cell.length_b   1.000
_cell.length_c   1.000
_cell.angle_alpha   90.00
_cell.angle_beta   90.00
_cell.angle_gamma   90.00
#
_symmetry.space_group_name_H-M   'P 1'
#
loop_
_entity.id
_entity.type
_entity.pdbx_description
1 polymer ?
#
loop_
_entity_poly.entity_id
_entity_poly.type
_entity_poly.pdbx_seq_one_letter_code
_entity_poly.pdbx_strand_id
1 'polypeptide(L)'
;MVAFNGRSPLAMSSVNPPEARVQGTNFTPHHYKPFRSHAHYRQVMCALRKLQESGFYWGAVGGREASSLLRSEAPGTFLVRDSSDHHHFFTLSVQTARGTKNLRIHSEGNGFFLQPDPQNTQEPPQFDCVLKLITHYMGRDGGRSREGASGGNSRESKEKRFSVYLIHTGGERIPLELRRPLSSSLSTLQHMCRRTLNNLGGSEGTEQIPHTLRDYLEEYDAPI
;
A
#
# COMPACT_ATOMS: atom_id res chain seq x y z
N MET A 1 -49.62 69.21 25.64
CA MET A 1 -49.78 67.95 24.88
C MET A 1 -48.50 67.70 24.11
N VAL A 2 -47.90 66.55 24.32
CA VAL A 2 -46.60 66.14 23.74
C VAL A 2 -46.88 65.16 22.61
N ALA A 3 -46.21 65.31 21.47
CA ALA A 3 -46.16 64.29 20.42
C ALA A 3 -44.76 64.25 19.79
N PHE A 4 -44.38 63.02 19.45
CA PHE A 4 -43.05 62.50 19.10
C PHE A 4 -42.53 62.94 17.72
N ASN A 5 -41.19 62.94 17.55
CA ASN A 5 -40.56 62.06 16.55
C ASN A 5 -39.02 61.98 16.64
N GLY A 6 -38.50 60.74 16.55
CA GLY A 6 -37.30 60.37 15.79
C GLY A 6 -35.92 60.63 16.39
N ARG A 7 -35.37 59.66 17.15
CA ARG A 7 -33.92 59.55 17.44
C ARG A 7 -33.32 58.38 16.66
N SER A 8 -32.32 58.66 15.83
CA SER A 8 -31.22 57.74 15.50
C SER A 8 -29.99 58.16 16.30
N PRO A 9 -29.16 57.21 16.78
CA PRO A 9 -27.75 57.52 16.94
C PRO A 9 -26.81 56.46 16.36
N LEU A 10 -25.62 56.98 16.07
CA LEU A 10 -24.50 56.43 15.33
C LEU A 10 -23.76 55.30 16.07
N ALA A 11 -23.30 54.35 15.25
CA ALA A 11 -22.09 53.53 15.31
C ALA A 11 -21.24 53.53 16.60
N MET A 12 -21.12 52.35 17.21
CA MET A 12 -20.10 52.00 18.21
C MET A 12 -18.82 51.48 17.51
N SER A 13 -17.66 52.03 17.87
CA SER A 13 -16.36 51.43 17.56
C SER A 13 -15.98 50.45 18.68
N SER A 14 -15.78 49.17 18.34
CA SER A 14 -15.15 48.19 19.22
C SER A 14 -13.89 47.67 18.56
N VAL A 15 -12.75 47.92 19.21
CA VAL A 15 -11.41 47.44 18.84
C VAL A 15 -11.30 45.98 19.27
N ASN A 16 -11.08 45.06 18.32
CA ASN A 16 -10.79 43.65 18.60
C ASN A 16 -9.28 43.40 18.82
N PRO A 17 -8.88 42.49 19.72
CA PRO A 17 -7.48 42.12 19.96
C PRO A 17 -6.92 41.20 18.84
N PRO A 18 -5.58 41.06 18.70
CA PRO A 18 -4.97 40.44 17.54
C PRO A 18 -5.11 38.91 17.59
N GLU A 19 -5.74 38.35 16.56
CA GLU A 19 -5.81 36.91 16.33
C GLU A 19 -4.41 36.33 16.06
N ALA A 20 -4.01 35.38 16.90
CA ALA A 20 -2.87 34.52 16.65
C ALA A 20 -3.12 33.75 15.35
N ARG A 21 -2.23 33.99 14.38
CA ARG A 21 -2.20 33.36 13.06
C ARG A 21 -1.92 31.86 13.20
N VAL A 22 -2.96 31.07 13.45
CA VAL A 22 -2.91 29.62 13.29
C VAL A 22 -2.81 29.35 11.79
N GLN A 23 -1.62 28.94 11.35
CA GLN A 23 -1.41 28.43 10.00
C GLN A 23 -2.27 27.17 9.82
N GLY A 24 -3.45 27.36 9.23
CA GLY A 24 -4.24 26.28 8.64
C GLY A 24 -3.39 25.59 7.59
N THR A 25 -2.86 24.42 7.92
CA THR A 25 -2.43 23.46 6.90
C THR A 25 -3.70 22.99 6.21
N ASN A 26 -3.90 23.50 5.00
CA ASN A 26 -5.01 23.20 4.11
C ASN A 26 -5.18 21.69 3.91
N PHE A 27 -6.04 21.05 4.70
CA PHE A 27 -6.61 19.75 4.34
C PHE A 27 -7.57 20.02 3.17
N THR A 28 -7.16 19.66 1.97
CA THR A 28 -8.03 19.74 0.79
C THR A 28 -9.28 18.89 1.00
N PRO A 29 -10.46 19.40 0.61
CA PRO A 29 -11.76 18.83 0.97
C PRO A 29 -12.01 17.52 0.22
N HIS A 30 -12.41 16.48 0.96
CA HIS A 30 -12.98 15.20 0.52
C HIS A 30 -12.93 14.89 -1.00
N HIS A 31 -11.77 14.48 -1.50
CA HIS A 31 -11.67 13.89 -2.84
C HIS A 31 -12.11 12.43 -2.79
N TYR A 32 -13.42 12.20 -2.91
CA TYR A 32 -13.98 10.85 -2.94
C TYR A 32 -13.50 10.11 -4.18
N LYS A 33 -12.78 9.00 -3.96
CA LYS A 33 -12.37 8.10 -5.05
C LYS A 33 -13.59 7.27 -5.47
N PRO A 34 -14.01 7.33 -6.75
CA PRO A 34 -15.25 6.68 -7.17
C PRO A 34 -15.09 5.16 -7.17
N PHE A 35 -16.00 4.48 -6.47
CA PHE A 35 -16.11 3.03 -6.56
C PHE A 35 -16.99 2.66 -7.75
N ARG A 36 -16.46 1.83 -8.65
CA ARG A 36 -17.20 1.33 -9.82
C ARG A 36 -18.40 0.44 -9.48
N SER A 37 -18.40 -0.24 -8.32
CA SER A 37 -19.49 -1.12 -7.87
C SER A 37 -19.37 -1.42 -6.36
N HIS A 38 -20.42 -1.99 -5.77
CA HIS A 38 -20.37 -2.48 -4.38
C HIS A 38 -19.33 -3.59 -4.17
N ALA A 39 -19.17 -4.48 -5.16
CA ALA A 39 -18.13 -5.52 -5.12
C ALA A 39 -16.73 -4.91 -5.12
N HIS A 40 -16.49 -3.91 -5.98
CA HIS A 40 -15.23 -3.18 -6.03
C HIS A 40 -14.93 -2.45 -4.71
N TYR A 41 -15.95 -1.83 -4.09
CA TYR A 41 -15.83 -1.25 -2.75
C TYR A 41 -15.38 -2.29 -1.72
N ARG A 42 -16.06 -3.45 -1.65
CA ARG A 42 -15.70 -4.52 -0.71
C ARG A 42 -14.27 -5.02 -0.92
N GLN A 43 -13.85 -5.19 -2.17
CA GLN A 43 -12.50 -5.60 -2.52
C GLN A 43 -11.44 -4.58 -2.05
N VAL A 44 -11.65 -3.29 -2.33
CA VAL A 44 -10.74 -2.22 -1.89
C VAL A 44 -10.68 -2.12 -0.37
N MET A 45 -11.82 -2.22 0.32
CA MET A 45 -11.87 -2.16 1.79
C MET A 45 -11.23 -3.37 2.45
N CYS A 46 -11.39 -4.56 1.88
CA CYS A 46 -10.70 -5.77 2.33
C CYS A 46 -9.18 -5.62 2.17
N ALA A 47 -8.72 -5.12 1.02
CA ALA A 47 -7.30 -4.85 0.79
C ALA A 47 -6.75 -3.79 1.75
N LEU A 48 -7.51 -2.72 2.04
CA LEU A 48 -7.12 -1.69 2.99
C LEU A 48 -6.93 -2.27 4.40
N ARG A 49 -7.88 -3.07 4.90
CA ARG A 49 -7.77 -3.71 6.22
C ARG A 49 -6.51 -4.57 6.32
N LYS A 50 -6.29 -5.42 5.32
CA LYS A 50 -5.07 -6.24 5.24
C LYS A 50 -3.81 -5.35 5.21
N LEU A 51 -3.79 -4.28 4.42
CA LEU A 51 -2.66 -3.33 4.39
C LEU A 51 -2.40 -2.65 5.73
N GLN A 52 -3.45 -2.28 6.48
CA GLN A 52 -3.30 -1.69 7.81
C GLN A 52 -2.64 -2.65 8.80
N GLU A 53 -2.93 -3.95 8.68
CA GLU A 53 -2.35 -4.99 9.53
C GLU A 53 -0.94 -5.38 9.11
N SER A 54 -0.53 -5.12 7.86
CA SER A 54 0.78 -5.51 7.33
C SER A 54 1.96 -4.75 7.95
N GLY A 55 1.68 -3.61 8.60
CA GLY A 55 2.69 -2.80 9.27
C GLY A 55 3.59 -1.98 8.34
N PHE A 56 3.38 -2.01 7.02
CA PHE A 56 4.13 -1.22 6.03
C PHE A 56 3.25 -0.32 5.16
N TYR A 57 2.00 -0.16 5.56
CA TYR A 57 1.08 0.83 5.01
C TYR A 57 1.23 2.15 5.77
N TRP A 58 1.51 3.21 5.03
CA TRP A 58 1.80 4.54 5.56
C TRP A 58 0.60 5.51 5.43
N GLY A 59 -0.58 5.03 5.00
CA GLY A 59 -1.77 5.86 4.90
C GLY A 59 -1.61 7.03 3.94
N ALA A 60 -2.10 8.20 4.36
CA ALA A 60 -2.18 9.42 3.55
C ALA A 60 -0.84 10.17 3.36
N VAL A 61 0.27 9.44 3.24
CA VAL A 61 1.59 10.00 2.96
C VAL A 61 1.69 10.41 1.48
N GLY A 62 2.20 11.62 1.24
CA GLY A 62 2.40 12.15 -0.11
C GLY A 62 3.59 11.51 -0.83
N GLY A 63 3.62 11.58 -2.16
CA GLY A 63 4.75 11.03 -2.95
C GLY A 63 6.11 11.66 -2.62
N ARG A 64 6.13 12.95 -2.27
CA ARG A 64 7.35 13.66 -1.84
C ARG A 64 7.85 13.16 -0.48
N GLU A 65 6.94 13.01 0.48
CA GLU A 65 7.25 12.49 1.81
C GLU A 65 7.75 11.04 1.74
N ALA A 66 7.06 10.18 1.00
CA ALA A 66 7.51 8.81 0.74
C ALA A 66 8.92 8.75 0.14
N SER A 67 9.22 9.66 -0.79
CA SER A 67 10.56 9.77 -1.38
C SER A 67 11.61 10.25 -0.37
N SER A 68 11.21 11.06 0.63
CA SER A 68 12.11 11.48 1.70
C SER A 68 12.37 10.33 2.68
N LEU A 69 11.34 9.57 3.05
CA LEU A 69 11.45 8.40 3.94
C LEU A 69 12.35 7.31 3.33
N LEU A 70 12.26 7.10 2.03
CA LEU A 70 13.01 6.06 1.32
C LEU A 70 14.42 6.48 0.88
N ARG A 71 14.76 7.77 0.90
CA ARG A 71 16.03 8.29 0.36
C ARG A 71 17.27 7.70 1.04
N SER A 72 17.20 7.51 2.36
CA SER A 72 18.28 6.95 3.17
C SER A 72 18.27 5.43 3.24
N GLU A 73 17.26 4.79 2.65
CA GLU A 73 17.08 3.35 2.71
C GLU A 73 17.83 2.62 1.60
N ALA A 74 18.07 1.32 1.80
CA ALA A 74 18.72 0.49 0.81
C ALA A 74 17.81 0.30 -0.42
N PRO A 75 18.37 0.14 -1.63
CA PRO A 75 17.61 -0.26 -2.81
C PRO A 75 16.78 -1.53 -2.54
N GLY A 76 15.54 -1.55 -3.05
CA GLY A 76 14.56 -2.59 -2.80
C GLY A 76 13.70 -2.37 -1.54
N THR A 77 13.96 -1.33 -0.76
CA THR A 77 13.08 -0.93 0.34
C THR A 77 11.82 -0.29 -0.20
N PHE A 78 10.65 -0.67 0.29
CA PHE A 78 9.38 -0.16 -0.22
C PHE A 78 8.36 0.13 0.87
N LEU A 79 7.34 0.91 0.53
CA LEU A 79 6.16 1.13 1.36
C LEU A 79 4.92 1.25 0.49
N VAL A 80 3.75 0.98 1.08
CA VAL A 80 2.45 1.23 0.44
C VAL A 80 1.81 2.44 1.10
N ARG A 81 1.18 3.29 0.29
CA ARG A 81 0.50 4.51 0.74
C ARG A 81 -0.74 4.76 -0.10
N ASP A 82 -1.54 5.73 0.31
CA ASP A 82 -2.62 6.23 -0.50
C ASP A 82 -2.07 6.93 -1.75
N SER A 83 -2.70 6.65 -2.88
CA SER A 83 -2.42 7.41 -4.09
C SER A 83 -2.97 8.83 -3.95
N SER A 84 -2.16 9.80 -4.35
CA SER A 84 -2.58 11.20 -4.50
C SER A 84 -3.42 11.41 -5.78
N ASP A 85 -3.44 10.43 -6.69
CA ASP A 85 -4.28 10.43 -7.88
C ASP A 85 -5.71 9.96 -7.54
N HIS A 86 -6.72 10.58 -8.14
CA HIS A 86 -8.15 10.26 -7.94
C HIS A 86 -8.58 8.97 -8.62
N HIS A 87 -7.82 8.48 -9.60
CA HIS A 87 -8.11 7.23 -10.31
C HIS A 87 -7.57 5.97 -9.63
N HIS A 88 -6.77 6.12 -8.58
CA HIS A 88 -6.11 4.99 -7.90
C HIS A 88 -6.28 5.08 -6.39
N PHE A 89 -6.46 3.94 -5.72
CA PHE A 89 -6.55 3.91 -4.26
C PHE A 89 -5.17 3.91 -3.62
N PHE A 90 -4.27 3.04 -4.12
CA PHE A 90 -2.98 2.77 -3.51
C PHE A 90 -1.81 3.09 -4.45
N THR A 91 -0.65 3.36 -3.86
CA THR A 91 0.62 3.53 -4.55
C THR A 91 1.70 2.76 -3.80
N LEU A 92 2.51 2.02 -4.55
CA LEU A 92 3.74 1.40 -4.10
C LEU A 92 4.89 2.38 -4.33
N SER A 93 5.56 2.79 -3.27
CA SER A 93 6.78 3.59 -3.34
C SER A 93 7.97 2.70 -3.04
N VAL A 94 8.96 2.64 -3.93
CA VAL A 94 10.15 1.78 -3.80
C VAL A 94 11.42 2.58 -4.01
N GLN A 95 12.41 2.34 -3.17
CA GLN A 95 13.75 2.88 -3.34
C GLN A 95 14.51 2.06 -4.38
N THR A 96 14.97 2.71 -5.45
CA THR A 96 15.86 2.10 -6.45
C THR A 96 17.26 2.70 -6.35
N ALA A 97 18.24 2.11 -7.04
CA ALA A 97 19.59 2.68 -7.13
C ALA A 97 19.61 4.11 -7.72
N ARG A 98 18.57 4.50 -8.47
CA ARG A 98 18.45 5.81 -9.12
C ARG A 98 17.46 6.74 -8.42
N GLY A 99 17.02 6.38 -7.22
CA GLY A 99 16.08 7.13 -6.41
C GLY A 99 14.72 6.46 -6.27
N THR A 100 13.80 7.12 -5.57
CA THR A 100 12.48 6.57 -5.27
C THR A 100 11.57 6.58 -6.49
N LYS A 101 10.94 5.44 -6.79
CA LYS A 101 9.90 5.32 -7.79
C LYS A 101 8.53 5.12 -7.14
N ASN A 102 7.51 5.72 -7.74
CA ASN A 102 6.11 5.56 -7.34
C ASN A 102 5.37 4.80 -8.44
N LEU A 103 4.82 3.64 -8.09
CA LEU A 103 4.05 2.77 -8.98
C LEU A 103 2.60 2.74 -8.49
N ARG A 104 1.67 3.13 -9.35
CA ARG A 104 0.24 3.16 -9.00
C ARG A 104 -0.35 1.76 -9.11
N ILE A 105 -1.24 1.43 -8.17
CA ILE A 105 -1.92 0.14 -8.14
C ILE A 105 -3.35 0.36 -8.65
N HIS A 106 -3.66 -0.26 -9.79
CA HIS A 106 -5.01 -0.30 -10.32
C HIS A 106 -5.85 -1.31 -9.53
N SER A 107 -7.12 -0.97 -9.34
CA SER A 107 -8.14 -1.89 -8.86
C SER A 107 -9.23 -1.97 -9.92
N GLU A 108 -9.41 -3.16 -10.47
CA GLU A 108 -10.46 -3.48 -11.44
C GLU A 108 -11.25 -4.68 -10.92
N GLY A 109 -12.43 -4.97 -11.51
CA GLY A 109 -13.36 -6.00 -11.02
C GLY A 109 -12.75 -7.39 -10.86
N ASN A 110 -11.60 -7.66 -11.47
CA ASN A 110 -10.89 -8.94 -11.39
C ASN A 110 -9.65 -8.92 -10.46
N GLY A 111 -9.33 -7.80 -9.81
CA GLY A 111 -8.21 -7.75 -8.87
C GLY A 111 -7.44 -6.43 -8.85
N PHE A 112 -6.20 -6.52 -8.38
CA PHE A 112 -5.20 -5.47 -8.28
C PHE A 112 -4.02 -5.77 -9.19
N PHE A 113 -3.51 -4.76 -9.87
CA PHE A 113 -2.30 -4.87 -10.70
C PHE A 113 -1.50 -3.57 -10.71
N LEU A 114 -0.20 -3.65 -10.98
CA LEU A 114 0.63 -2.46 -11.14
C LEU A 114 0.32 -1.81 -12.48
N GLN A 115 0.25 -0.47 -12.49
CA GLN A 115 0.06 0.29 -13.73
C GLN A 115 1.09 -0.17 -14.77
N PRO A 116 0.66 -0.64 -15.96
CA PRO A 116 1.58 -1.03 -17.01
C PRO A 116 2.42 0.16 -17.44
N ASP A 117 3.71 -0.06 -17.67
CA ASP A 117 4.51 0.91 -18.41
C ASP A 117 4.02 0.89 -19.88
N PRO A 118 3.73 2.03 -20.52
CA PRO A 118 3.26 2.08 -21.91
C PRO A 118 4.22 1.42 -22.91
N GLN A 119 5.49 1.20 -22.53
CA GLN A 119 6.46 0.50 -23.37
C GLN A 119 6.58 -1.01 -23.09
N ASN A 120 5.80 -1.54 -22.15
CA ASN A 120 5.74 -2.96 -21.84
C ASN A 120 4.51 -3.61 -22.49
N THR A 121 4.74 -4.58 -23.37
CA THR A 121 3.69 -5.28 -24.13
C THR A 121 3.06 -6.44 -23.36
N GLN A 122 3.52 -6.72 -22.14
CA GLN A 122 2.98 -7.81 -21.31
C GLN A 122 1.84 -7.30 -20.42
N GLU A 123 0.74 -8.05 -20.39
CA GLU A 123 -0.34 -7.78 -19.44
C GLU A 123 0.17 -7.98 -18.01
N PRO A 124 -0.05 -7.01 -17.10
CA PRO A 124 0.41 -7.16 -15.73
C PRO A 124 -0.41 -8.25 -15.04
N PRO A 125 0.22 -9.13 -14.23
CA PRO A 125 -0.50 -10.12 -13.46
C PRO A 125 -1.48 -9.44 -12.51
N GLN A 126 -2.70 -9.98 -12.45
CA GLN A 126 -3.76 -9.51 -11.56
C GLN A 126 -3.79 -10.38 -10.30
N PHE A 127 -4.08 -9.73 -9.17
CA PHE A 127 -4.11 -10.38 -7.86
C PHE A 127 -5.41 -10.03 -7.14
N ASP A 128 -5.97 -10.98 -6.41
CA ASP A 128 -7.12 -10.75 -5.54
C ASP A 128 -6.84 -9.75 -4.39
N CYS A 129 -5.56 -9.58 -4.00
CA CYS A 129 -5.13 -8.70 -2.93
C CYS A 129 -3.81 -7.99 -3.24
N VAL A 130 -3.68 -6.74 -2.79
CA VAL A 130 -2.45 -5.93 -2.88
C VAL A 130 -1.25 -6.63 -2.23
N LEU A 131 -1.45 -7.36 -1.12
CA LEU A 131 -0.36 -8.08 -0.47
C LEU A 131 0.19 -9.23 -1.31
N LYS A 132 -0.68 -9.94 -2.05
CA LYS A 132 -0.24 -11.00 -2.97
C LYS A 132 0.49 -10.41 -4.18
N LEU A 133 0.03 -9.25 -4.67
CA LEU A 133 0.75 -8.47 -5.67
C LEU A 133 2.18 -8.16 -5.19
N ILE A 134 2.32 -7.61 -3.99
CA ILE A 134 3.64 -7.26 -3.44
C ILE A 134 4.49 -8.51 -3.26
N THR A 135 3.94 -9.57 -2.65
CA THR A 135 4.63 -10.85 -2.44
C THR A 135 5.16 -11.43 -3.75
N HIS A 136 4.37 -11.34 -4.83
CA HIS A 136 4.79 -11.80 -6.16
C HIS A 136 6.00 -11.03 -6.68
N TYR A 137 6.02 -9.70 -6.53
CA TYR A 137 7.12 -8.84 -6.97
C TYR A 137 8.29 -8.78 -6.00
N MET A 138 8.12 -9.22 -4.75
CA MET A 138 9.27 -9.42 -3.85
C MET A 138 10.20 -10.51 -4.36
N GLY A 139 9.67 -11.48 -5.09
CA GLY A 139 10.43 -12.66 -5.43
C GLY A 139 10.79 -13.41 -4.15
N ARG A 140 11.02 -14.71 -4.28
CA ARG A 140 11.56 -15.48 -3.16
C ARG A 140 13.05 -15.13 -3.08
N ASP A 141 13.36 -14.05 -2.38
CA ASP A 141 14.73 -13.57 -2.16
C ASP A 141 15.62 -14.71 -1.66
N GLY A 142 16.80 -14.87 -2.27
CA GLY A 142 18.08 -14.82 -1.54
C GLY A 142 18.31 -15.76 -0.36
N GLY A 143 17.54 -16.83 -0.20
CA GLY A 143 17.76 -17.87 0.80
C GLY A 143 18.83 -18.85 0.33
N ARG A 144 19.99 -18.81 0.99
CA ARG A 144 21.02 -19.85 0.99
C ARG A 144 20.40 -21.26 0.95
N SER A 145 20.49 -21.97 -0.19
CA SER A 145 20.70 -23.42 -0.13
C SER A 145 22.18 -23.63 0.16
N ARG A 146 22.52 -23.65 1.46
CA ARG A 146 23.68 -24.41 1.90
C ARG A 146 23.23 -25.86 1.99
N GLU A 147 24.01 -26.70 1.31
CA GLU A 147 24.17 -28.14 1.50
C GLU A 147 23.18 -29.09 0.82
N GLY A 148 23.77 -30.14 0.23
CA GLY A 148 23.08 -31.38 -0.09
C GLY A 148 23.26 -31.84 -1.52
N ALA A 149 24.40 -32.45 -1.82
CA ALA A 149 24.52 -33.31 -2.99
C ALA A 149 23.44 -34.40 -2.92
N SER A 150 22.60 -34.52 -3.96
CA SER A 150 21.95 -35.77 -4.36
C SER A 150 21.30 -35.58 -5.73
N GLY A 151 21.77 -36.35 -6.70
CA GLY A 151 21.20 -36.41 -8.04
C GLY A 151 19.84 -37.12 -8.04
N GLY A 152 18.99 -36.74 -8.99
CA GLY A 152 17.71 -37.39 -9.23
C GLY A 152 16.99 -36.74 -10.40
N ASN A 153 16.71 -37.53 -11.42
CA ASN A 153 16.30 -37.14 -12.76
C ASN A 153 14.88 -36.55 -12.87
N SER A 154 14.74 -35.62 -13.82
CA SER A 154 13.60 -35.43 -14.74
C SER A 154 12.17 -35.37 -14.18
N ARG A 155 11.53 -34.20 -14.29
CA ARG A 155 10.36 -33.94 -15.16
C ARG A 155 9.82 -32.51 -14.98
N GLU A 156 9.61 -31.85 -16.12
CA GLU A 156 8.87 -30.60 -16.32
C GLU A 156 9.35 -29.35 -15.57
N SER A 157 10.42 -28.75 -16.08
CA SER A 157 10.72 -27.34 -15.87
C SER A 157 9.66 -26.47 -16.55
N LYS A 158 8.50 -26.30 -15.91
CA LYS A 158 7.64 -25.14 -16.15
C LYS A 158 8.40 -23.93 -15.60
N GLU A 159 9.28 -23.37 -16.44
CA GLU A 159 9.91 -22.06 -16.19
C GLU A 159 8.79 -21.06 -15.96
N LYS A 160 8.42 -20.85 -14.69
CA LYS A 160 7.58 -19.74 -14.27
C LYS A 160 8.45 -18.51 -14.45
N ARG A 161 8.54 -18.03 -15.70
CA ARG A 161 9.20 -16.80 -16.10
C ARG A 161 8.64 -15.72 -15.19
N PHE A 162 9.37 -15.37 -14.14
CA PHE A 162 8.99 -14.31 -13.22
C PHE A 162 8.69 -13.10 -14.09
N SER A 163 7.48 -12.56 -13.99
CA SER A 163 7.11 -11.35 -14.72
C SER A 163 7.95 -10.22 -14.13
N VAL A 164 9.12 -9.99 -14.73
CA VAL A 164 10.02 -8.92 -14.34
C VAL A 164 9.34 -7.62 -14.76
N TYR A 165 8.77 -6.91 -13.79
CA TYR A 165 8.24 -5.58 -14.03
C TYR A 165 9.42 -4.64 -14.26
N LEU A 166 9.43 -3.90 -15.37
CA LEU A 166 10.50 -2.98 -15.72
C LEU A 166 10.06 -1.55 -15.42
N ILE A 167 10.93 -0.81 -14.74
CA ILE A 167 10.79 0.60 -14.42
C ILE A 167 11.67 1.39 -15.37
N HIS A 168 11.09 2.33 -16.10
CA HIS A 168 11.85 3.22 -16.96
C HIS A 168 12.28 4.47 -16.20
N THR A 169 13.59 4.70 -16.16
CA THR A 169 14.19 5.90 -15.58
C THR A 169 15.25 6.43 -16.54
N GLY A 170 15.13 7.68 -16.99
CA GLY A 170 16.13 8.36 -17.83
C GLY A 170 16.69 7.54 -19.00
N GLY A 171 15.84 6.86 -19.78
CA GLY A 171 16.23 6.09 -20.97
C GLY A 171 16.59 4.61 -20.75
N GLU A 172 16.70 4.15 -19.50
CA GLU A 172 17.06 2.77 -19.17
C GLU A 172 15.90 2.01 -18.53
N ARG A 173 15.87 0.68 -18.72
CA ARG A 173 14.91 -0.25 -18.10
C ARG A 173 15.57 -0.93 -16.91
N ILE A 174 14.99 -0.78 -15.72
CA ILE A 174 15.51 -1.35 -14.47
C ILE A 174 14.46 -2.31 -13.91
N PRO A 175 14.81 -3.53 -13.50
CA PRO A 175 13.85 -4.44 -12.88
C PRO A 175 13.31 -3.85 -11.56
N LEU A 176 12.01 -4.02 -11.32
CA LEU A 176 11.41 -3.78 -10.02
C LEU A 176 11.92 -4.85 -9.05
N GLU A 177 12.69 -4.41 -8.07
CA GLU A 177 13.14 -5.24 -6.95
C GLU A 177 12.42 -4.78 -5.69
N LEU A 178 11.62 -5.65 -5.08
CA LEU A 178 11.09 -5.44 -3.73
C LEU A 178 11.79 -6.41 -2.80
N ARG A 179 12.47 -5.92 -1.77
CA ARG A 179 13.26 -6.77 -0.85
C ARG A 179 12.72 -6.70 0.56
N ARG A 180 12.48 -5.48 1.05
CA ARG A 180 12.03 -5.27 2.43
C ARG A 180 10.99 -4.16 2.53
N PRO A 181 9.93 -4.36 3.33
CA PRO A 181 9.02 -3.29 3.67
C PRO A 181 9.68 -2.28 4.63
N LEU A 182 9.33 -1.01 4.49
CA LEU A 182 9.57 0.02 5.49
C LEU A 182 8.39 0.05 6.46
N SER A 183 8.60 -0.42 7.68
CA SER A 183 7.55 -0.51 8.68
C SER A 183 7.12 0.87 9.19
N SER A 184 5.81 1.11 9.28
CA SER A 184 5.19 2.30 9.88
C SER A 184 4.71 2.02 11.32
N SER A 185 4.38 0.77 11.64
CA SER A 185 3.90 0.36 12.96
C SER A 185 4.46 -1.00 13.35
N LEU A 186 4.47 -1.28 14.65
CA LEU A 186 4.80 -2.60 15.18
C LEU A 186 3.56 -3.49 15.09
N SER A 187 3.70 -4.63 14.42
CA SER A 187 2.65 -5.66 14.42
C SER A 187 2.47 -6.25 15.82
N THR A 188 1.24 -6.63 16.17
CA THR A 188 0.98 -7.36 17.42
C THR A 188 1.63 -8.74 17.39
N LEU A 189 1.97 -9.29 18.56
CA LEU A 189 2.49 -10.65 18.66
C LEU A 189 1.54 -11.68 18.01
N GLN A 190 0.23 -11.48 18.19
CA GLN A 190 -0.81 -12.31 17.57
C GLN A 190 -0.67 -12.33 16.03
N HIS A 191 -0.48 -11.16 15.43
CA HIS A 191 -0.30 -11.02 13.98
C HIS A 191 1.03 -11.62 13.51
N MET A 192 2.11 -11.46 14.30
CA MET A 192 3.41 -12.08 14.01
C MET A 192 3.31 -13.62 14.02
N CYS A 193 2.59 -14.19 14.98
CA CYS A 193 2.32 -15.62 15.03
C CYS A 193 1.50 -16.07 13.81
N ARG A 194 0.44 -15.33 13.45
CA ARG A 194 -0.36 -15.62 12.24
C ARG A 194 0.49 -15.66 10.98
N ARG A 195 1.34 -14.64 10.75
CA ARG A 195 2.25 -14.61 9.60
C ARG A 195 3.21 -15.79 9.59
N THR A 196 3.76 -16.15 10.75
CA THR A 196 4.69 -17.28 10.88
C THR A 196 3.99 -18.59 10.52
N LEU A 197 2.77 -18.81 11.00
CA LEU A 197 1.97 -19.99 10.68
C LEU A 197 1.58 -20.05 9.21
N ASN A 198 1.12 -18.93 8.63
CA ASN A 198 0.74 -18.87 7.21
C ASN A 198 1.94 -19.10 6.27
N ASN A 199 3.15 -18.76 6.70
CA ASN A 199 4.39 -19.04 5.97
C ASN A 199 4.82 -20.52 6.01
N LEU A 200 4.51 -21.25 7.09
CA LEU A 200 4.94 -22.64 7.28
C LEU A 200 4.11 -23.65 6.47
N GLY A 201 3.07 -23.22 5.77
CA GLY A 201 2.20 -24.09 4.98
C GLY A 201 1.13 -24.73 5.86
N GLY A 202 -0.09 -24.19 5.80
CA GLY A 202 -1.21 -24.53 6.67
C GLY A 202 -1.85 -25.91 6.46
N SER A 203 -1.10 -26.96 6.14
CA SER A 203 -1.68 -28.27 5.80
C SER A 203 -1.63 -29.33 6.91
N GLU A 204 -0.74 -29.26 7.91
CA GLU A 204 -0.59 -30.39 8.84
C GLU A 204 -1.11 -30.16 10.28
N GLY A 205 -1.67 -28.98 10.59
CA GLY A 205 -2.12 -28.68 11.97
C GLY A 205 -3.36 -27.79 12.13
N THR A 206 -3.97 -27.31 11.04
CA THR A 206 -5.09 -26.35 11.11
C THR A 206 -6.40 -27.00 11.58
N GLU A 207 -6.56 -28.31 11.41
CA GLU A 207 -7.77 -29.03 11.85
C GLU A 207 -7.92 -29.10 13.37
N GLN A 208 -6.82 -28.99 14.14
CA GLN A 208 -6.83 -29.11 15.60
C GLN A 208 -7.06 -27.77 16.34
N ILE A 209 -7.12 -26.66 15.61
CA ILE A 209 -7.21 -25.32 16.20
C ILE A 209 -8.69 -24.86 16.22
N PRO A 210 -9.16 -24.20 17.30
CA PRO A 210 -10.50 -23.61 17.35
C PRO A 210 -10.87 -22.78 16.10
N HIS A 211 -12.15 -22.82 15.70
CA HIS A 211 -12.65 -22.12 14.51
C HIS A 211 -12.35 -20.62 14.51
N THR A 212 -12.45 -19.96 15.67
CA THR A 212 -12.12 -18.54 15.82
C THR A 212 -10.68 -18.19 15.43
N LEU A 213 -9.74 -19.11 15.66
CA LEU A 213 -8.34 -18.93 15.27
C LEU A 213 -8.13 -19.25 13.80
N ARG A 214 -8.88 -20.22 13.23
CA ARG A 214 -8.86 -20.45 11.77
C ARG A 214 -9.36 -19.22 11.01
N ASP A 215 -10.49 -18.66 11.42
CA ASP A 215 -11.05 -17.44 10.83
C ASP A 215 -10.03 -16.28 10.90
N TYR A 216 -9.34 -16.15 12.04
CA TYR A 216 -8.28 -15.15 12.22
C TYR A 216 -7.07 -15.36 11.29
N LEU A 217 -6.66 -16.62 11.03
CA LEU A 217 -5.59 -16.95 10.11
C LEU A 217 -5.98 -16.67 8.65
N GLU A 218 -7.22 -16.97 8.27
CA GLU A 218 -7.78 -16.74 6.92
C GLU A 218 -7.97 -15.26 6.59
N GLU A 219 -8.24 -14.41 7.59
CA GLU A 219 -8.41 -12.96 7.39
C GLU A 219 -7.12 -12.29 6.85
N TYR A 220 -5.95 -12.91 7.00
CA TYR A 220 -4.68 -12.44 6.45
C TYR A 220 -3.83 -13.60 5.95
N ASP A 221 -4.10 -14.01 4.72
CA ASP A 221 -3.43 -15.10 4.02
C ASP A 221 -2.08 -14.72 3.38
N ALA A 222 -1.58 -13.50 3.63
CA ALA A 222 -0.33 -13.02 3.06
C ALA A 222 0.88 -13.37 3.95
N PRO A 223 2.02 -13.73 3.35
CA PRO A 223 3.23 -14.07 4.10
C PRO A 223 4.01 -12.84 4.64
N ILE A 224 3.76 -11.67 4.07
CA ILE A 224 4.53 -10.42 4.28
C ILE A 224 3.88 -9.47 5.28
#